data_AF-Q2UIL6-F1
#
_entry.id   AF-Q2UIL6-F1
#
_cell.length_a   1.000
_cell.length_b   1.000
_cell.length_c   1.000
_cell.angle_alpha   90.00
_cell.angle_beta   90.00
_cell.angle_gamma   90.00
#
_symmetry.space_group_name_H-M   'P 1'
#
loop_
_entity.id
_entity.type
_entity.pdbx_description
1 polymer ?
#
loop_
_entity_poly.entity_id
_entity_poly.type
_entity_poly.pdbx_seq_one_letter_code
_entity_poly.pdbx_strand_id
1 'polypeptide(L)'
;MTSRTDRLAKFFDFVLSGKRPVATVDNFTLLLEAIFEKKNHAACVERIVASPAARNAIHAGVRFNTKPDFLNRHTALFLQYLSDPSIKTLCNGQHLRDIVEVMIEPRTLWNAFMKAFQANALTEPAVQAFTWLVIECLTHASANEADMVDDAQTVVSSGSLLKSTSPETRAYGHKLKLVLELKASNTFIEKSDYVPGGRHDNDHVDFRQIAIYPTNDESCSVEKPFYRRADEILQLPIEKRVAGHLDNQFRLLREDMLSDIREELQAVKGRKKRRTVTTLKGLSVKEIFNGTERRMTPCGLVITCLQGLEALKARDKEGRKAFLKNDRGYLRHQSFGCLLRGKEIVSFATVDRQIDYLLEDEPKIVLRIIGDDAVRKTLSYFKLYSDLMFLFVDTAVFAYEPILKRLQEKAELPLAEDLLNYQRDSEISSSNIIEERLIKDLDHGVRTLQDVLTSEKPINLDSSQMQAFVSGLTQKELESRSSAL
;
A
#
# COMPACT_ATOMS: atom_id res chain seq x y z
N MET A 1 20.79 22.08 41.75
CA MET A 1 20.17 20.76 42.00
C MET A 1 20.26 19.96 40.70
N THR A 2 20.85 18.76 40.70
CA THR A 2 20.89 17.90 39.49
C THR A 2 19.47 17.53 39.06
N SER A 3 19.14 17.73 37.79
CA SER A 3 17.82 17.42 37.24
C SER A 3 17.55 15.91 37.30
N ARG A 4 16.28 15.49 37.23
CA ARG A 4 15.92 14.06 37.19
C ARG A 4 16.57 13.37 35.98
N THR A 5 16.62 14.04 34.84
CA THR A 5 17.27 13.57 33.62
C THR A 5 18.77 13.32 33.83
N ASP A 6 19.49 14.21 34.54
CA ASP A 6 20.92 14.00 34.84
C ASP A 6 21.14 12.77 35.73
N ARG A 7 20.22 12.51 36.68
CA ARG A 7 20.30 11.33 37.55
C ARG A 7 20.06 10.04 36.77
N LEU A 8 19.10 10.05 35.85
CA LEU A 8 18.83 8.92 34.95
C LEU A 8 20.00 8.65 34.01
N ALA A 9 20.59 9.70 33.42
CA ALA A 9 21.78 9.57 32.59
C ALA A 9 22.96 8.97 33.37
N LYS A 10 23.21 9.47 34.58
CA LYS A 10 24.27 8.93 35.45
C LYS A 10 24.00 7.48 35.87
N PHE A 11 22.75 7.13 36.15
CA PHE A 11 22.36 5.75 36.46
C PHE A 11 22.62 4.82 35.28
N PHE A 12 22.23 5.23 34.06
CA PHE A 12 22.50 4.50 32.83
C PHE A 12 24.00 4.25 32.63
N ASP A 13 24.84 5.29 32.77
CA ASP A 13 26.29 5.14 32.62
C ASP A 13 26.92 4.22 33.70
N PHE A 14 26.38 4.22 34.92
CA PHE A 14 26.78 3.28 35.96
C PHE A 14 26.38 1.84 35.67
N VAL A 15 25.22 1.61 35.05
CA VAL A 15 24.82 0.26 34.60
C VAL A 15 25.71 -0.18 33.45
N LEU A 16 25.94 0.68 32.45
CA LEU A 16 26.81 0.37 31.30
C LEU A 16 28.24 0.00 31.72
N SER A 17 28.77 0.67 32.74
CA SER A 17 30.12 0.41 33.28
C SER A 17 30.17 -0.73 34.30
N GLY A 18 29.03 -1.36 34.62
CA GLY A 18 28.94 -2.43 35.62
C GLY A 18 29.08 -1.97 37.08
N LYS A 19 29.18 -0.66 37.33
CA LYS A 19 29.31 -0.07 38.67
C LYS A 19 28.03 -0.18 39.51
N ARG A 20 26.87 -0.35 38.86
CA ARG A 20 25.59 -0.52 39.55
C ARG A 20 24.82 -1.72 38.97
N PRO A 21 24.59 -2.78 39.76
CA PRO A 21 23.82 -3.94 39.30
C PRO A 21 22.33 -3.63 39.26
N VAL A 22 21.63 -4.29 38.33
CA VAL A 22 20.16 -4.25 38.22
C VAL A 22 19.63 -5.60 38.72
N ALA A 23 19.25 -5.64 39.99
CA ALA A 23 18.86 -6.87 40.69
C ALA A 23 17.40 -6.89 41.17
N THR A 24 16.65 -5.80 40.98
CA THR A 24 15.26 -5.67 41.44
C THR A 24 14.38 -5.07 40.34
N VAL A 25 13.07 -5.30 40.44
CA VAL A 25 12.07 -4.70 39.54
C VAL A 25 12.23 -3.17 39.49
N ASP A 26 12.38 -2.51 40.64
CA ASP A 26 12.51 -1.04 40.70
C ASP A 26 13.78 -0.53 39.99
N ASN A 27 14.91 -1.22 40.17
CA ASN A 27 16.15 -0.86 39.47
C ASN A 27 16.03 -1.06 37.96
N PHE A 28 15.28 -2.08 37.53
CA PHE A 28 15.04 -2.34 36.11
C PHE A 28 14.08 -1.31 35.51
N THR A 29 13.01 -0.95 36.20
CA THR A 29 12.13 0.15 35.79
C THR A 29 12.91 1.46 35.64
N LEU A 30 13.80 1.77 36.59
CA LEU A 30 14.67 2.95 36.51
C LEU A 30 15.65 2.89 35.32
N LEU A 31 16.12 1.70 34.95
CA LEU A 31 16.94 1.50 33.76
C LEU A 31 16.13 1.79 32.48
N LEU A 32 14.91 1.26 32.38
CA LEU A 32 14.01 1.51 31.25
C LEU A 32 13.68 3.00 31.13
N GLU A 33 13.37 3.68 32.23
CA GLU A 33 13.17 5.13 32.25
C GLU A 33 14.40 5.87 31.71
N ALA A 34 15.61 5.45 32.13
CA ALA A 34 16.83 6.08 31.65
C ALA A 34 17.13 5.84 30.17
N ILE A 35 16.66 4.70 29.62
CA ILE A 35 16.71 4.38 28.18
C ILE A 35 15.72 5.26 27.41
N PHE A 36 14.48 5.39 27.90
CA PHE A 36 13.43 6.17 27.23
C PHE A 36 13.74 7.68 27.15
N GLU A 37 14.55 8.21 28.08
CA GLU A 37 15.04 9.60 28.00
C GLU A 37 16.07 9.83 26.88
N LYS A 38 16.65 8.78 26.28
CA LYS A 38 17.64 8.93 25.22
C LYS A 38 16.95 9.15 23.88
N LYS A 39 17.07 10.37 23.34
CA LYS A 39 16.51 10.76 22.02
C LYS A 39 17.13 10.03 20.82
N ASN A 40 18.41 9.67 20.89
CA ASN A 40 19.07 8.91 19.82
C ASN A 40 18.97 7.43 20.15
N HIS A 41 17.96 6.77 19.59
CA HIS A 41 17.63 5.37 19.85
C HIS A 41 18.74 4.43 19.39
N ALA A 42 19.24 4.61 18.17
CA ALA A 42 20.33 3.79 17.62
C ALA A 42 21.60 3.84 18.49
N ALA A 43 22.07 5.04 18.85
CA ALA A 43 23.26 5.20 19.71
C ALA A 43 23.04 4.65 21.13
N CYS A 44 21.81 4.70 21.65
CA CYS A 44 21.48 4.10 22.93
C CYS A 44 21.62 2.58 22.89
N VAL A 45 21.02 1.93 21.88
CA VAL A 45 21.09 0.48 21.69
C VAL A 45 22.51 0.02 21.44
N GLU A 46 23.29 0.73 20.63
CA GLU A 46 24.71 0.44 20.40
C GLU A 46 25.49 0.35 21.72
N ARG A 47 25.28 1.32 22.63
CA ARG A 47 25.95 1.33 23.94
C ARG A 47 25.50 0.18 24.83
N ILE A 48 24.23 -0.22 24.76
CA ILE A 48 23.70 -1.37 25.50
C ILE A 48 24.35 -2.66 24.98
N VAL A 49 24.35 -2.88 23.66
CA VAL A 49 24.92 -4.08 23.04
C VAL A 49 26.43 -4.18 23.30
N ALA A 50 27.15 -3.07 23.24
CA ALA A 50 28.59 -3.01 23.53
C ALA A 50 28.93 -3.32 25.01
N SER A 51 27.98 -3.21 25.94
CA SER A 51 28.21 -3.44 27.37
C SER A 51 27.69 -4.82 27.82
N PRO A 52 28.57 -5.75 28.25
CA PRO A 52 28.14 -7.02 28.85
C PRO A 52 27.27 -6.82 30.11
N ALA A 53 27.60 -5.82 30.93
CA ALA A 53 26.83 -5.51 32.14
C ALA A 53 25.40 -5.07 31.82
N ALA A 54 25.23 -4.23 30.79
CA ALA A 54 23.92 -3.78 30.34
C ALA A 54 23.11 -4.90 29.69
N ARG A 55 23.73 -5.73 28.84
CA ARG A 55 23.09 -6.93 28.28
C ARG A 55 22.59 -7.86 29.38
N ASN A 56 23.42 -8.13 30.39
CA ASN A 56 23.02 -8.96 31.55
C ASN A 56 21.89 -8.30 32.36
N ALA A 57 21.89 -6.97 32.50
CA ALA A 57 20.83 -6.23 33.17
C ALA A 57 19.50 -6.32 32.41
N ILE A 58 19.50 -6.22 31.07
CA ILE A 58 18.31 -6.43 30.24
C ILE A 58 17.87 -7.89 30.32
N HIS A 59 18.79 -8.84 30.16
CA HIS A 59 18.54 -10.28 30.26
C HIS A 59 17.84 -10.63 31.60
N ALA A 60 18.41 -10.27 32.74
CA ALA A 60 17.77 -10.55 34.02
C ALA A 60 16.49 -9.71 34.24
N GLY A 61 16.55 -8.44 33.84
CA GLY A 61 15.53 -7.44 34.14
C GLY A 61 14.16 -7.73 33.54
N VAL A 62 14.11 -8.11 32.25
CA VAL A 62 12.84 -8.43 31.58
C VAL A 62 12.11 -9.63 32.20
N ARG A 63 12.80 -10.41 33.04
CA ARG A 63 12.29 -11.61 33.71
C ARG A 63 11.90 -11.37 35.16
N PHE A 64 12.18 -10.19 35.74
CA PHE A 64 11.82 -9.89 37.13
C PHE A 64 10.30 -9.82 37.35
N ASN A 65 9.53 -9.44 36.33
CA ASN A 65 8.07 -9.40 36.42
C ASN A 65 7.43 -9.69 35.07
N THR A 66 6.79 -10.85 34.96
CA THR A 66 6.08 -11.31 33.76
C THR A 66 4.56 -11.18 33.87
N LYS A 67 4.05 -10.44 34.87
CA LYS A 67 2.60 -10.20 35.01
C LYS A 67 2.11 -9.25 33.91
N PRO A 68 0.85 -9.41 33.43
CA PRO A 68 0.30 -8.59 32.35
C PRO A 68 0.45 -7.07 32.57
N ASP A 69 0.23 -6.57 33.79
CA ASP A 69 0.39 -5.14 34.10
C ASP A 69 1.80 -4.61 33.81
N PHE A 70 2.84 -5.40 34.11
CA PHE A 70 4.22 -5.01 33.87
C PHE A 70 4.59 -5.13 32.38
N LEU A 71 4.10 -6.18 31.71
CA LEU A 71 4.25 -6.34 30.26
C LEU A 71 3.66 -5.13 29.53
N ASN A 72 2.42 -4.75 29.87
CA ASN A 72 1.70 -3.65 29.25
C ASN A 72 2.36 -2.28 29.49
N ARG A 73 2.86 -2.02 30.70
CA ARG A 73 3.36 -0.68 31.09
C ARG A 73 4.83 -0.46 30.78
N HIS A 74 5.67 -1.49 30.85
CA HIS A 74 7.12 -1.31 30.79
C HIS A 74 7.74 -2.08 29.63
N THR A 75 7.43 -3.37 29.51
CA THR A 75 8.08 -4.21 28.49
C THR A 75 7.61 -3.86 27.09
N ALA A 76 6.31 -3.62 26.90
CA ALA A 76 5.75 -3.18 25.62
C ALA A 76 6.35 -1.85 25.16
N LEU A 77 6.52 -0.87 26.07
CA LEU A 77 7.17 0.40 25.74
C LEU A 77 8.63 0.20 25.33
N PHE A 78 9.34 -0.75 25.96
CA PHE A 78 10.70 -1.07 25.57
C PHE A 78 10.77 -1.71 24.18
N LEU A 79 9.88 -2.64 23.86
CA LEU A 79 9.78 -3.22 22.52
C LEU A 79 9.43 -2.15 21.46
N GLN A 80 8.54 -1.20 21.77
CA GLN A 80 8.23 -0.07 20.89
C GLN A 80 9.42 0.88 20.70
N TYR A 81 10.22 1.08 21.75
CA TYR A 81 11.47 1.81 21.63
C TYR A 81 12.44 1.11 20.67
N LEU A 82 12.51 -0.22 20.73
CA LEU A 82 13.35 -1.04 19.84
C LEU A 82 12.84 -1.11 18.40
N SER A 83 11.53 -0.89 18.18
CA SER A 83 10.93 -0.87 16.84
C SER A 83 11.25 0.38 16.02
N ASP A 84 12.08 1.30 16.54
CA ASP A 84 12.52 2.47 15.81
C ASP A 84 13.32 2.07 14.55
N PRO A 85 12.96 2.55 13.35
CA PRO A 85 13.65 2.19 12.12
C PRO A 85 15.17 2.47 12.15
N SER A 86 15.62 3.47 12.90
CA SER A 86 17.05 3.79 13.03
C SER A 86 17.85 2.67 13.69
N ILE A 87 17.23 1.91 14.61
CA ILE A 87 17.87 0.75 15.24
C ILE A 87 17.98 -0.39 14.24
N LYS A 88 16.94 -0.64 13.42
CA LYS A 88 16.95 -1.71 12.42
C LYS A 88 18.05 -1.52 11.35
N THR A 89 18.38 -0.27 11.03
CA THR A 89 19.47 0.04 10.09
C THR A 89 20.87 -0.12 10.67
N LEU A 90 21.01 -0.17 12.00
CA LEU A 90 22.31 -0.20 12.66
C LEU A 90 23.01 -1.55 12.45
N CYS A 91 24.23 -1.53 11.91
CA CYS A 91 25.03 -2.73 11.63
C CYS A 91 24.25 -3.82 10.86
N ASN A 92 23.48 -3.42 9.84
CA ASN A 92 22.60 -4.32 9.07
C ASN A 92 21.63 -5.13 9.95
N GLY A 93 21.12 -4.51 11.01
CA GLY A 93 20.19 -5.11 11.96
C GLY A 93 20.83 -6.02 13.01
N GLN A 94 22.16 -6.19 13.02
CA GLN A 94 22.82 -7.10 13.96
C GLN A 94 22.57 -6.71 15.43
N HIS A 95 22.68 -5.42 15.77
CA HIS A 95 22.46 -4.98 17.16
C HIS A 95 21.01 -5.18 17.62
N LEU A 96 20.04 -5.06 16.70
CA LEU A 96 18.66 -5.38 16.99
C LEU A 96 18.48 -6.88 17.27
N ARG A 97 19.11 -7.73 16.45
CA ARG A 97 19.11 -9.19 16.67
C ARG A 97 19.71 -9.55 18.03
N ASP A 98 20.88 -9.00 18.35
CA ASP A 98 21.58 -9.28 19.61
C ASP A 98 20.72 -8.93 20.83
N ILE A 99 20.04 -7.77 20.83
CA ILE A 99 19.21 -7.36 21.96
C ILE A 99 17.90 -8.15 22.03
N VAL A 100 17.29 -8.47 20.89
CA VAL A 100 16.08 -9.32 20.84
C VAL A 100 16.41 -10.72 21.37
N GLU A 101 17.52 -11.31 20.94
CA GLU A 101 17.99 -12.61 21.41
C GLU A 101 18.16 -12.64 22.94
N VAL A 102 18.80 -11.60 23.50
CA VAL A 102 18.95 -11.43 24.96
C VAL A 102 17.59 -11.38 25.69
N MET A 103 16.56 -10.82 25.06
CA MET A 103 15.22 -10.70 25.64
C MET A 103 14.41 -11.99 25.55
N ILE A 104 14.54 -12.74 24.45
CA ILE A 104 13.72 -13.94 24.19
C ILE A 104 14.33 -15.22 24.74
N GLU A 105 15.66 -15.30 24.91
CA GLU A 105 16.34 -16.48 25.45
C GLU A 105 16.82 -16.24 26.89
N PRO A 106 16.37 -17.04 27.89
CA PRO A 106 15.37 -18.13 27.80
C PRO A 106 13.93 -17.62 27.59
N ARG A 107 13.06 -18.48 27.04
CA ARG A 107 11.64 -18.24 26.63
C ARG A 107 10.66 -17.75 27.70
N THR A 108 11.13 -17.42 28.90
CA THR A 108 10.28 -16.93 30.00
C THR A 108 9.46 -15.71 29.60
N LEU A 109 10.08 -14.74 28.90
CA LEU A 109 9.39 -13.53 28.46
C LEU A 109 8.40 -13.82 27.33
N TRP A 110 8.85 -14.60 26.34
CA TRP A 110 8.05 -15.03 25.19
C TRP A 110 6.76 -15.73 25.64
N ASN A 111 6.89 -16.76 26.49
CA ASN A 111 5.75 -17.52 27.00
C ASN A 111 4.79 -16.65 27.82
N ALA A 112 5.31 -15.64 28.53
CA ALA A 112 4.48 -14.70 29.28
C ALA A 112 3.64 -13.81 28.35
N PHE A 113 4.23 -13.30 27.26
CA PHE A 113 3.49 -12.56 26.24
C PHE A 113 2.46 -13.44 25.52
N MET A 114 2.84 -14.65 25.10
CA MET A 114 1.90 -15.60 24.47
C MET A 114 0.71 -15.89 25.36
N LYS A 115 0.94 -16.21 26.64
CA LYS A 115 -0.13 -16.46 27.62
C LYS A 115 -1.00 -15.23 27.84
N ALA A 116 -0.41 -14.03 27.95
CA ALA A 116 -1.15 -12.79 28.14
C ALA A 116 -1.97 -12.42 26.89
N PHE A 117 -1.44 -12.68 25.70
CA PHE A 117 -2.14 -12.48 24.42
C PHE A 117 -3.36 -13.41 24.32
N GLN A 118 -3.17 -14.71 24.55
CA GLN A 118 -4.26 -15.71 24.53
C GLN A 118 -5.35 -15.42 25.57
N ALA A 119 -4.96 -14.87 26.73
CA ALA A 119 -5.89 -14.45 27.77
C ALA A 119 -6.56 -13.09 27.52
N ASN A 120 -6.29 -12.43 26.38
CA ASN A 120 -6.72 -11.05 26.07
C ASN A 120 -6.37 -10.03 27.18
N ALA A 121 -5.22 -10.24 27.85
CA ALA A 121 -4.75 -9.40 28.95
C ALA A 121 -3.76 -8.30 28.50
N LEU A 122 -3.40 -8.27 27.21
CA LEU A 122 -2.54 -7.25 26.64
C LEU A 122 -3.35 -6.02 26.19
N THR A 123 -2.82 -4.83 26.43
CA THR A 123 -3.37 -3.59 25.87
C THR A 123 -3.02 -3.48 24.37
N GLU A 124 -3.75 -2.64 23.63
CA GLU A 124 -3.49 -2.42 22.19
C GLU A 124 -2.01 -2.14 21.87
N PRO A 125 -1.31 -1.23 22.58
CA PRO A 125 0.10 -0.96 22.30
C PRO A 125 0.99 -2.17 22.61
N ALA A 126 0.63 -3.00 23.59
CA ALA A 126 1.36 -4.22 23.93
C ALA A 126 1.12 -5.34 22.93
N VAL A 127 -0.08 -5.45 22.36
CA VAL A 127 -0.36 -6.35 21.24
C VAL A 127 0.49 -5.97 20.02
N GLN A 128 0.57 -4.69 19.68
CA GLN A 128 1.43 -4.19 18.60
C GLN A 128 2.90 -4.53 18.85
N ALA A 129 3.40 -4.22 20.05
CA ALA A 129 4.78 -4.46 20.44
C ALA A 129 5.14 -5.96 20.41
N PHE A 130 4.24 -6.80 20.91
CA PHE A 130 4.42 -8.25 20.87
C PHE A 130 4.38 -8.79 19.45
N THR A 131 3.43 -8.35 18.62
CA THR A 131 3.32 -8.80 17.22
C THR A 131 4.56 -8.37 16.41
N TRP A 132 5.08 -7.17 16.65
CA TRP A 132 6.35 -6.72 16.08
C TRP A 132 7.50 -7.65 16.50
N LEU A 133 7.61 -8.00 17.79
CA LEU A 133 8.63 -8.94 18.28
C LEU A 133 8.53 -10.30 17.58
N VAL A 134 7.32 -10.84 17.41
CA VAL A 134 7.08 -12.10 16.68
C VAL A 134 7.59 -12.00 15.25
N ILE A 135 7.26 -10.93 14.53
CA ILE A 135 7.72 -10.69 13.16
C ILE A 135 9.25 -10.64 13.09
N GLU A 136 9.91 -9.86 13.95
CA GLU A 136 11.36 -9.72 13.95
C GLU A 136 12.06 -11.05 14.27
N CYS A 137 11.49 -11.87 15.16
CA CYS A 137 12.02 -13.21 15.42
C CYS A 137 11.90 -14.11 14.18
N LEU A 138 10.74 -14.12 13.51
CA LEU A 138 10.56 -14.94 12.31
C LEU A 138 11.46 -14.50 11.14
N THR A 139 11.72 -13.20 10.98
CA THR A 139 12.57 -12.70 9.90
C THR A 139 14.06 -12.96 10.14
N HIS A 140 14.49 -13.21 11.38
CA HIS A 140 15.91 -13.20 11.75
C HIS A 140 16.43 -14.40 12.55
N ALA A 141 15.57 -15.29 13.06
CA ALA A 141 16.00 -16.39 13.93
C ALA A 141 16.74 -17.51 13.19
N SER A 142 17.73 -18.09 13.88
CA SER A 142 18.52 -19.27 13.45
C SER A 142 18.51 -20.42 14.47
N ALA A 143 17.75 -20.31 15.57
CA ALA A 143 17.62 -21.37 16.58
C ALA A 143 16.16 -21.51 17.06
N ASN A 144 15.62 -22.74 17.04
CA ASN A 144 14.24 -23.11 17.40
C ASN A 144 13.12 -22.46 16.57
N GLU A 145 13.36 -22.32 15.26
CA GLU A 145 12.43 -21.72 14.29
C GLU A 145 11.05 -22.41 14.26
N ALA A 146 10.99 -23.74 14.43
CA ALA A 146 9.74 -24.51 14.36
C ALA A 146 8.70 -24.07 15.39
N ASP A 147 9.06 -24.02 16.68
CA ASP A 147 8.11 -23.63 17.73
C ASP A 147 7.64 -22.17 17.58
N MET A 148 8.52 -21.27 17.11
CA MET A 148 8.15 -19.85 16.93
C MET A 148 7.17 -19.67 15.77
N VAL A 149 7.29 -20.49 14.72
CA VAL A 149 6.31 -20.55 13.63
C VAL A 149 4.95 -21.03 14.12
N ASP A 150 4.90 -22.07 14.97
CA ASP A 150 3.66 -22.58 15.55
C ASP A 150 2.96 -21.55 16.46
N ASP A 151 3.75 -20.86 17.30
CA ASP A 151 3.24 -19.78 18.15
C ASP A 151 2.70 -18.61 17.31
N ALA A 152 3.42 -18.21 16.26
CA ALA A 152 2.99 -17.17 15.35
C ALA A 152 1.73 -17.56 14.57
N GLN A 153 1.62 -18.83 14.13
CA GLN A 153 0.42 -19.36 13.50
C GLN A 153 -0.77 -19.30 14.47
N THR A 154 -0.55 -19.59 15.76
CA THR A 154 -1.57 -19.45 16.82
C THR A 154 -2.04 -18.01 16.95
N VAL A 155 -1.11 -17.05 16.95
CA VAL A 155 -1.41 -15.61 17.00
C VAL A 155 -2.27 -15.17 15.81
N VAL A 156 -1.88 -15.53 14.58
CA VAL A 156 -2.65 -15.18 13.36
C VAL A 156 -4.01 -15.87 13.32
N SER A 157 -4.07 -17.16 13.68
CA SER A 157 -5.31 -17.96 13.63
C SER A 157 -6.37 -17.48 14.60
N SER A 158 -5.99 -16.74 15.67
CA SER A 158 -6.96 -16.08 16.56
C SER A 158 -7.85 -15.06 15.83
N GLY A 159 -7.35 -14.47 14.72
CA GLY A 159 -8.03 -13.44 13.95
C GLY A 159 -8.20 -12.10 14.68
N SER A 160 -7.68 -11.96 15.91
CA SER A 160 -7.83 -10.74 16.72
C SER A 160 -7.11 -9.54 16.11
N LEU A 161 -5.91 -9.76 15.55
CA LEU A 161 -5.11 -8.70 14.92
C LEU A 161 -5.84 -8.04 13.75
N LEU A 162 -6.38 -8.84 12.83
CA LEU A 162 -7.08 -8.36 11.63
C LEU A 162 -8.45 -7.73 11.93
N LYS A 163 -9.05 -8.06 13.09
CA LYS A 163 -10.33 -7.49 13.56
C LYS A 163 -10.14 -6.31 14.52
N SER A 164 -8.90 -5.92 14.83
CA SER A 164 -8.62 -4.80 15.72
C SER A 164 -9.21 -3.49 15.18
N THR A 165 -9.58 -2.58 16.07
CA THR A 165 -9.99 -1.22 15.71
C THR A 165 -8.79 -0.35 15.33
N SER A 166 -7.57 -0.67 15.78
CA SER A 166 -6.35 0.04 15.40
C SER A 166 -5.86 -0.36 14.00
N PRO A 167 -5.71 0.60 13.07
CA PRO A 167 -5.11 0.34 11.76
C PRO A 167 -3.70 -0.25 11.85
N GLU A 168 -2.90 0.22 12.81
CA GLU A 168 -1.52 -0.23 13.02
C GLU A 168 -1.46 -1.70 13.43
N THR A 169 -2.38 -2.14 14.29
CA THR A 169 -2.47 -3.55 14.69
C THR A 169 -2.92 -4.45 13.53
N ARG A 170 -3.85 -3.98 12.70
CA ARG A 170 -4.25 -4.70 11.47
C ARG A 170 -3.08 -4.82 10.50
N ALA A 171 -2.29 -3.75 10.31
CA ALA A 171 -1.09 -3.78 9.48
C ALA A 171 -0.06 -4.82 9.97
N TYR A 172 0.20 -4.88 11.28
CA TYR A 172 1.03 -5.95 11.85
C TYR A 172 0.45 -7.34 11.62
N GLY A 173 -0.88 -7.50 11.69
CA GLY A 173 -1.56 -8.76 11.37
C GLY A 173 -1.34 -9.19 9.91
N HIS A 174 -1.47 -8.26 8.95
CA HIS A 174 -1.19 -8.53 7.53
C HIS A 174 0.27 -8.89 7.30
N LYS A 175 1.20 -8.17 7.94
CA LYS A 175 2.64 -8.44 7.82
C LYS A 175 3.02 -9.79 8.40
N LEU A 176 2.51 -10.14 9.58
CA LEU A 176 2.77 -11.44 10.20
C LEU A 176 2.23 -12.59 9.34
N LYS A 177 1.02 -12.42 8.78
CA LYS A 177 0.44 -13.41 7.85
C LYS A 177 1.34 -13.62 6.62
N LEU A 178 1.83 -12.54 6.00
CA LEU A 178 2.75 -12.64 4.87
C LEU A 178 4.05 -13.36 5.25
N VAL A 179 4.65 -13.01 6.38
CA VAL A 179 5.91 -13.64 6.83
C VAL A 179 5.74 -15.15 7.00
N LEU A 180 4.61 -15.59 7.55
CA LEU A 180 4.30 -17.03 7.67
C LEU A 180 4.13 -17.70 6.31
N GLU A 181 3.43 -17.07 5.35
CA GLU A 181 3.26 -17.60 4.00
C GLU A 181 4.61 -17.72 3.25
N LEU A 182 5.50 -16.74 3.41
CA LEU A 182 6.84 -16.77 2.81
C LEU A 182 7.72 -17.85 3.43
N LYS A 183 7.62 -18.07 4.75
CA LYS A 183 8.32 -19.17 5.44
C LYS A 183 7.81 -20.53 4.99
N ALA A 184 6.50 -20.71 4.89
CA ALA A 184 5.91 -21.97 4.42
C ALA A 184 6.30 -22.33 2.97
N SER A 185 6.60 -21.33 2.14
CA SER A 185 7.03 -21.52 0.75
C SER A 185 8.55 -21.66 0.56
N ASN A 186 9.34 -21.67 1.64
CA ASN A 186 10.81 -21.67 1.60
C ASN A 186 11.40 -20.55 0.72
N THR A 187 10.69 -19.43 0.59
CA THR A 187 11.17 -18.30 -0.20
C THR A 187 12.25 -17.57 0.60
N PHE A 188 13.52 -17.68 0.17
CA PHE A 188 14.63 -16.98 0.82
C PHE A 188 14.47 -15.47 0.64
N ILE A 189 14.44 -14.72 1.76
CA ILE A 189 14.24 -13.28 1.74
C ILE A 189 15.53 -12.57 2.18
N GLU A 190 16.34 -12.14 1.22
CA GLU A 190 17.53 -11.32 1.52
C GLU A 190 17.15 -9.94 2.09
N LYS A 191 15.94 -9.44 1.80
CA LYS A 191 15.41 -8.15 2.29
C LYS A 191 13.93 -8.27 2.66
N SER A 192 13.62 -8.74 3.86
CA SER A 192 12.24 -8.96 4.34
C SER A 192 11.37 -7.71 4.36
N ASP A 193 11.99 -6.53 4.37
CA ASP A 193 11.28 -5.26 4.50
C ASP A 193 10.81 -4.66 3.16
N TYR A 194 11.21 -5.21 2.01
CA TYR A 194 10.79 -4.71 0.70
C TYR A 194 10.30 -5.84 -0.21
N VAL A 195 9.16 -6.40 0.15
CA VAL A 195 8.48 -7.48 -0.59
C VAL A 195 7.07 -7.04 -1.01
N PRO A 196 6.52 -7.62 -2.09
CA PRO A 196 5.11 -7.43 -2.41
C PRO A 196 4.25 -8.08 -1.32
N GLY A 197 3.13 -7.44 -0.98
CA GLY A 197 2.21 -7.91 0.04
C GLY A 197 2.49 -7.46 1.48
N GLY A 198 1.47 -7.63 2.34
CA GLY A 198 1.56 -7.59 3.81
C GLY A 198 1.49 -6.22 4.49
N ARG A 199 1.46 -5.10 3.74
CA ARG A 199 1.43 -3.75 4.34
C ARG A 199 0.04 -3.33 4.83
N HIS A 200 -1.02 -3.86 4.20
CA HIS A 200 -2.43 -3.61 4.52
C HIS A 200 -3.32 -4.67 3.85
N ASP A 201 -4.64 -4.60 4.07
CA ASP A 201 -5.64 -5.54 3.55
C ASP A 201 -5.66 -5.66 2.02
N ASN A 202 -5.36 -4.58 1.31
CA ASN A 202 -5.33 -4.53 -0.16
C ASN A 202 -3.92 -4.65 -0.77
N ASP A 203 -2.93 -5.06 0.01
CA ASP A 203 -1.58 -5.30 -0.47
C ASP A 203 -1.36 -6.80 -0.64
N HIS A 204 -1.62 -7.27 -1.86
CA HIS A 204 -1.45 -8.67 -2.24
C HIS A 204 -0.12 -8.89 -2.96
N VAL A 205 0.43 -10.09 -2.84
CA VAL A 205 1.61 -10.52 -3.62
C VAL A 205 1.27 -10.52 -5.11
N ASP A 206 0.14 -11.12 -5.48
CA ASP A 206 -0.39 -11.10 -6.83
C ASP A 206 -1.20 -9.82 -7.07
N PHE A 207 -0.71 -8.97 -7.97
CA PHE A 207 -1.33 -7.68 -8.30
C PHE A 207 -2.73 -7.81 -8.91
N ARG A 208 -3.06 -8.98 -9.46
CA ARG A 208 -4.40 -9.25 -10.00
C ARG A 208 -5.47 -9.29 -8.92
N GLN A 209 -5.08 -9.52 -7.68
CA GLN A 209 -5.99 -9.54 -6.52
C GLN A 209 -6.14 -8.16 -5.86
N ILE A 210 -5.30 -7.18 -6.22
CA ILE A 210 -5.34 -5.84 -5.64
C ILE A 210 -6.57 -5.11 -6.16
N ALA A 211 -7.43 -4.63 -5.26
CA ALA A 211 -8.54 -3.78 -5.64
C ALA A 211 -8.03 -2.44 -6.21
N ILE A 212 -8.57 -2.02 -7.35
CA ILE A 212 -8.21 -0.75 -8.01
C ILE A 212 -8.40 0.43 -7.07
N TYR A 213 -9.56 0.50 -6.43
CA TYR A 213 -9.89 1.52 -5.43
C TYR A 213 -9.24 1.19 -4.09
N PRO A 214 -8.74 2.19 -3.35
CA PRO A 214 -8.03 1.92 -2.10
C PRO A 214 -8.99 1.51 -1.00
N THR A 215 -8.56 0.66 -0.09
CA THR A 215 -9.32 0.36 1.13
C THR A 215 -9.10 1.43 2.19
N ASN A 216 -9.86 1.37 3.27
CA ASN A 216 -9.64 2.25 4.41
C ASN A 216 -8.24 2.04 5.04
N ASP A 217 -7.79 0.79 5.15
CA ASP A 217 -6.51 0.45 5.76
C ASP A 217 -5.34 0.89 4.89
N GLU A 218 -5.44 0.71 3.57
CA GLU A 218 -4.48 1.26 2.61
C GLU A 218 -4.39 2.79 2.72
N SER A 219 -5.52 3.49 2.86
CA SER A 219 -5.53 4.95 3.01
C SER A 219 -4.90 5.45 4.31
N CYS A 220 -4.78 4.57 5.31
CA CYS A 220 -4.18 4.87 6.61
C CYS A 220 -2.71 4.41 6.69
N SER A 221 -2.27 3.57 5.76
CA SER A 221 -0.89 3.08 5.74
C SER A 221 0.10 4.20 5.46
N VAL A 222 1.23 4.14 6.16
CA VAL A 222 2.38 5.05 5.99
C VAL A 222 3.59 4.33 5.39
N GLU A 223 3.46 3.03 5.11
CA GLU A 223 4.52 2.24 4.53
C GLU A 223 4.74 2.61 3.06
N LYS A 224 6.00 2.46 2.60
CA LYS A 224 6.33 2.74 1.20
C LYS A 224 5.66 1.67 0.32
N PRO A 225 4.97 2.07 -0.75
CA PRO A 225 4.47 1.12 -1.72
C PRO A 225 5.60 0.31 -2.37
N PHE A 226 5.26 -0.89 -2.82
CA PHE A 226 6.20 -1.77 -3.51
C PHE A 226 6.16 -1.55 -5.02
N TYR A 227 7.32 -1.30 -5.60
CA TYR A 227 7.57 -1.28 -7.05
C TYR A 227 8.91 -1.95 -7.30
N ARG A 228 9.08 -2.48 -8.51
CA ARG A 228 10.38 -2.95 -8.97
C ARG A 228 11.04 -1.88 -9.84
N ARG A 229 12.36 -1.79 -9.73
CA ARG A 229 13.16 -1.04 -10.69
C ARG A 229 13.27 -1.80 -12.01
N ALA A 230 13.64 -1.11 -13.07
CA ALA A 230 13.78 -1.72 -14.39
C ALA A 230 14.85 -2.83 -14.40
N ASP A 231 15.99 -2.62 -13.72
CA ASP A 231 17.05 -3.61 -13.55
C ASP A 231 16.60 -4.83 -12.75
N GLU A 232 15.79 -4.64 -11.69
CA GLU A 232 15.22 -5.74 -10.91
C GLU A 232 14.29 -6.62 -11.75
N ILE A 233 13.55 -6.04 -12.72
CA ILE A 233 12.73 -6.82 -13.67
C ILE A 233 13.61 -7.65 -14.60
N LEU A 234 14.70 -7.08 -15.12
CA LEU A 234 15.63 -7.79 -16.01
C LEU A 234 16.38 -8.92 -15.29
N GLN A 235 16.57 -8.80 -13.97
CA GLN A 235 17.17 -9.84 -13.14
C GLN A 235 16.21 -11.00 -12.83
N LEU A 236 14.90 -10.87 -13.09
CA LEU A 236 13.96 -11.98 -12.94
C LEU A 236 14.25 -13.08 -13.96
N PRO A 237 13.93 -14.35 -13.63
CA PRO A 237 13.86 -15.42 -14.61
C PRO A 237 12.99 -15.02 -15.80
N ILE A 238 13.41 -15.38 -17.00
CA ILE A 238 12.77 -14.98 -18.28
C ILE A 238 11.26 -15.24 -18.24
N GLU A 239 10.83 -16.37 -17.68
CA GLU A 239 9.42 -16.77 -17.61
C GLU A 239 8.59 -15.85 -16.70
N LYS A 240 9.24 -15.15 -15.76
CA LYS A 240 8.60 -14.24 -14.80
C LYS A 240 8.71 -12.77 -15.19
N ARG A 241 9.52 -12.41 -16.18
CA ARG A 241 9.74 -10.99 -16.56
C ARG A 241 8.47 -10.30 -17.01
N VAL A 242 7.64 -10.96 -17.83
CA VAL A 242 6.35 -10.40 -18.29
C VAL A 242 5.42 -10.15 -17.11
N ALA A 243 5.26 -11.14 -16.23
CA ALA A 243 4.42 -11.00 -15.05
C ALA A 243 4.93 -9.90 -14.10
N GLY A 244 6.25 -9.85 -13.88
CA GLY A 244 6.90 -8.81 -13.07
C GLY A 244 6.78 -7.41 -13.68
N HIS A 245 6.83 -7.30 -15.01
CA HIS A 245 6.63 -6.04 -15.71
C HIS A 245 5.18 -5.56 -15.59
N LEU A 246 4.20 -6.44 -15.85
CA LEU A 246 2.77 -6.10 -15.74
C LEU A 246 2.39 -5.73 -14.29
N ASP A 247 2.91 -6.46 -13.31
CA ASP A 247 2.79 -6.12 -11.88
C ASP A 247 3.29 -4.70 -11.62
N ASN A 248 4.50 -4.39 -12.09
CA ASN A 248 5.09 -3.07 -11.88
C ASN A 248 4.29 -1.95 -12.57
N GLN A 249 3.86 -2.15 -13.81
CA GLN A 249 3.03 -1.17 -14.55
C GLN A 249 1.69 -0.93 -13.85
N PHE A 250 1.04 -2.00 -13.37
CA PHE A 250 -0.21 -1.88 -12.62
C PHE A 250 -0.01 -1.07 -11.34
N ARG A 251 1.00 -1.42 -10.53
CA ARG A 251 1.25 -0.74 -9.25
C ARG A 251 1.61 0.74 -9.47
N LEU A 252 2.46 1.06 -10.44
CA LEU A 252 2.83 2.45 -10.77
C LEU A 252 1.62 3.27 -11.21
N LEU A 253 0.86 2.79 -12.19
CA LEU A 253 -0.30 3.52 -12.69
C LEU A 253 -1.38 3.69 -11.62
N ARG A 254 -1.54 2.67 -10.76
CA ARG A 254 -2.48 2.72 -9.64
C ARG A 254 -2.02 3.74 -8.59
N GLU A 255 -0.73 3.81 -8.30
CA GLU A 255 -0.19 4.79 -7.35
C GLU A 255 -0.41 6.22 -7.79
N ASP A 256 -0.21 6.51 -9.08
CA ASP A 256 -0.49 7.84 -9.63
C ASP A 256 -1.95 8.23 -9.35
N MET A 257 -2.90 7.33 -9.63
CA MET A 257 -4.31 7.53 -9.29
C MET A 257 -4.54 7.68 -7.77
N LEU A 258 -3.89 6.86 -6.94
CA LEU A 258 -4.08 6.89 -5.50
C LEU A 258 -3.49 8.14 -4.84
N SER A 259 -2.39 8.66 -5.36
CA SER A 259 -1.75 9.86 -4.85
C SER A 259 -2.75 11.02 -4.87
N ASP A 260 -3.43 11.24 -6.00
CA ASP A 260 -4.47 12.27 -6.13
C ASP A 260 -5.61 12.08 -5.12
N ILE A 261 -6.11 10.85 -4.97
CA ILE A 261 -7.17 10.53 -4.01
C ILE A 261 -6.71 10.82 -2.57
N ARG A 262 -5.48 10.42 -2.22
CA ARG A 262 -4.92 10.65 -0.87
C ARG A 262 -4.78 12.14 -0.59
N GLU A 263 -4.33 12.95 -1.55
CA GLU A 263 -4.19 14.39 -1.33
C GLU A 263 -5.52 15.06 -0.98
N GLU A 264 -6.59 14.73 -1.69
CA GLU A 264 -7.95 15.25 -1.40
C GLU A 264 -8.48 14.73 -0.05
N LEU A 265 -8.22 13.47 0.30
CA LEU A 265 -8.56 12.93 1.62
C LEU A 265 -7.80 13.62 2.76
N GLN A 266 -6.52 13.95 2.57
CA GLN A 266 -5.72 14.67 3.57
C GLN A 266 -6.21 16.11 3.78
N ALA A 267 -6.75 16.76 2.73
CA ALA A 267 -7.34 18.09 2.83
C ALA A 267 -8.55 18.09 3.79
N VAL A 268 -9.39 17.05 3.74
CA VAL A 268 -10.53 16.89 4.67
C VAL A 268 -10.07 16.51 6.08
N LYS A 269 -8.99 15.72 6.19
CA LYS A 269 -8.39 15.32 7.47
C LYS A 269 -7.63 16.45 8.19
N GLY A 270 -7.55 17.66 7.59
CA GLY A 270 -6.99 18.87 8.22
C GLY A 270 -5.46 18.97 8.19
N ARG A 271 -4.77 18.20 7.34
CA ARG A 271 -3.30 18.07 7.34
C ARG A 271 -2.57 18.97 6.31
N LYS A 272 -3.27 19.65 5.39
CA LYS A 272 -2.68 20.61 4.41
C LYS A 272 -3.58 21.84 4.19
N LYS A 273 -3.02 22.93 3.63
CA LYS A 273 -3.72 24.20 3.33
C LYS A 273 -4.99 23.95 2.49
N ARG A 274 -6.10 24.58 2.93
CA ARG A 274 -7.46 24.56 2.35
C ARG A 274 -7.46 24.64 0.80
N ARG A 275 -7.56 23.49 0.13
CA ARG A 275 -8.30 23.40 -1.13
C ARG A 275 -9.78 23.31 -0.76
N THR A 276 -10.64 24.08 -1.42
CA THR A 276 -12.09 24.06 -1.17
C THR A 276 -12.64 22.76 -1.75
N VAL A 277 -12.66 21.70 -0.95
CA VAL A 277 -13.23 20.42 -1.40
C VAL A 277 -14.75 20.47 -1.29
N THR A 278 -15.44 20.06 -2.35
CA THR A 278 -16.90 20.01 -2.34
C THR A 278 -17.36 18.79 -1.54
N THR A 279 -18.22 19.02 -0.55
CA THR A 279 -18.73 17.96 0.32
C THR A 279 -20.24 18.04 0.47
N LEU A 280 -20.89 16.90 0.52
CA LEU A 280 -22.30 16.79 0.89
C LEU A 280 -22.39 16.21 2.30
N LYS A 281 -23.22 16.79 3.16
CA LYS A 281 -23.36 16.39 4.57
C LYS A 281 -24.81 16.20 4.98
N GLY A 282 -25.02 15.44 6.05
CA GLY A 282 -26.35 15.09 6.55
C GLY A 282 -27.07 14.23 5.52
N LEU A 283 -26.42 13.14 5.11
CA LEU A 283 -26.90 12.28 4.05
C LEU A 283 -27.97 11.31 4.57
N SER A 284 -29.01 11.07 3.77
CA SER A 284 -30.03 10.05 4.08
C SER A 284 -30.51 9.38 2.81
N VAL A 285 -30.58 8.05 2.83
CA VAL A 285 -31.12 7.25 1.71
C VAL A 285 -32.64 7.32 1.75
N LYS A 286 -33.26 7.59 0.60
CA LYS A 286 -34.73 7.62 0.44
C LYS A 286 -35.25 6.41 -0.31
N GLU A 287 -34.58 6.06 -1.40
CA GLU A 287 -35.00 4.97 -2.27
C GLU A 287 -33.83 4.42 -3.09
N ILE A 288 -34.09 3.34 -3.81
CA ILE A 288 -33.15 2.69 -4.72
C ILE A 288 -33.60 2.98 -6.15
N PHE A 289 -32.67 3.44 -6.98
CA PHE A 289 -32.87 3.74 -8.37
C PHE A 289 -32.24 2.68 -9.27
N ASN A 290 -33.06 1.99 -10.07
CA ASN A 290 -32.62 0.92 -10.98
C ASN A 290 -32.83 1.27 -12.46
N GLY A 291 -32.92 2.55 -12.77
CA GLY A 291 -33.24 3.03 -14.12
C GLY A 291 -34.74 3.18 -14.34
N THR A 292 -35.13 3.19 -15.61
CA THR A 292 -36.53 3.33 -16.03
C THR A 292 -37.02 2.01 -16.63
N GLU A 293 -38.33 1.82 -16.76
CA GLU A 293 -38.92 0.63 -17.41
C GLU A 293 -38.33 0.36 -18.81
N ARG A 294 -37.87 1.41 -19.50
CA ARG A 294 -37.27 1.32 -20.84
C ARG A 294 -35.77 1.01 -20.82
N ARG A 295 -35.08 1.31 -19.73
CA ARG A 295 -33.63 1.13 -19.60
C ARG A 295 -33.26 0.91 -18.14
N MET A 296 -32.98 -0.34 -17.82
CA MET A 296 -32.39 -0.73 -16.54
C MET A 296 -30.98 -0.15 -16.44
N THR A 297 -30.63 0.37 -15.28
CA THR A 297 -29.28 0.84 -14.96
C THR A 297 -28.77 0.12 -13.71
N PRO A 298 -27.44 0.07 -13.49
CA PRO A 298 -26.89 -0.37 -12.23
C PRO A 298 -27.52 0.37 -11.04
N CYS A 299 -27.71 -0.35 -9.94
CA CYS A 299 -28.34 0.13 -8.71
C CYS A 299 -27.69 1.43 -8.22
N GLY A 300 -28.51 2.47 -8.04
CA GLY A 300 -28.14 3.74 -7.46
C GLY A 300 -28.89 4.00 -6.16
N LEU A 301 -28.26 4.66 -5.21
CA LEU A 301 -28.88 5.11 -3.97
C LEU A 301 -29.35 6.55 -4.14
N VAL A 302 -30.66 6.79 -4.02
CA VAL A 302 -31.22 8.14 -4.03
C VAL A 302 -31.07 8.72 -2.64
N ILE A 303 -30.32 9.81 -2.54
CA ILE A 303 -29.85 10.40 -1.30
C ILE A 303 -30.29 11.87 -1.22
N THR A 304 -30.86 12.24 -0.08
CA THR A 304 -31.03 13.64 0.32
C THR A 304 -29.84 14.09 1.13
N CYS A 305 -29.49 15.37 1.05
CA CYS A 305 -28.45 15.96 1.87
C CYS A 305 -28.91 17.29 2.49
N LEU A 306 -28.51 17.53 3.74
CA LEU A 306 -28.79 18.79 4.43
C LEU A 306 -27.91 19.93 3.89
N GLN A 307 -26.63 19.65 3.59
CA GLN A 307 -25.65 20.63 3.12
C GLN A 307 -24.92 20.14 1.86
N GLY A 308 -24.46 21.08 1.02
CA GLY A 308 -23.68 20.86 -0.20
C GLY A 308 -24.43 21.10 -1.52
N LEU A 309 -25.75 21.35 -1.45
CA LEU A 309 -26.62 21.67 -2.60
C LEU A 309 -27.24 23.07 -2.50
N GLU A 310 -26.58 23.99 -1.80
CA GLU A 310 -27.07 25.36 -1.53
C GLU A 310 -27.36 26.12 -2.83
N ALA A 311 -26.55 25.89 -3.87
CA ALA A 311 -26.78 26.45 -5.19
C ALA A 311 -28.15 26.04 -5.76
N LEU A 312 -28.62 24.82 -5.52
CA LEU A 312 -29.97 24.41 -5.95
C LEU A 312 -31.03 24.92 -4.98
N LYS A 313 -30.80 24.77 -3.67
CA LYS A 313 -31.78 25.13 -2.63
C LYS A 313 -32.13 26.63 -2.62
N ALA A 314 -31.21 27.50 -3.00
CA ALA A 314 -31.42 28.95 -3.07
C ALA A 314 -32.32 29.40 -4.24
N ARG A 315 -32.70 28.49 -5.14
CA ARG A 315 -33.48 28.79 -6.34
C ARG A 315 -34.83 28.08 -6.30
N ASP A 316 -35.81 28.67 -6.96
CA ASP A 316 -37.10 28.05 -7.26
C ASP A 316 -36.95 27.00 -8.39
N LYS A 317 -38.02 26.28 -8.70
CA LYS A 317 -37.98 25.15 -9.64
C LYS A 317 -37.55 25.55 -11.06
N GLU A 318 -38.05 26.69 -11.55
CA GLU A 318 -37.68 27.20 -12.88
C GLU A 318 -36.23 27.70 -12.91
N GLY A 319 -35.79 28.42 -11.87
CA GLY A 319 -34.42 28.86 -11.70
C GLY A 319 -33.43 27.71 -11.56
N ARG A 320 -33.78 26.63 -10.85
CA ARG A 320 -32.98 25.39 -10.78
C ARG A 320 -32.82 24.75 -12.16
N LYS A 321 -33.91 24.66 -12.93
CA LYS A 321 -33.89 24.08 -14.28
C LYS A 321 -33.01 24.89 -15.23
N ALA A 322 -33.09 26.22 -15.18
CA ALA A 322 -32.22 27.10 -15.96
C ALA A 322 -30.74 26.94 -15.56
N PHE A 323 -30.46 26.92 -14.25
CA PHE A 323 -29.10 26.72 -13.72
C PHE A 323 -28.50 25.39 -14.18
N LEU A 324 -29.21 24.27 -14.00
CA LEU A 324 -28.73 22.94 -14.40
C LEU A 324 -28.56 22.78 -15.92
N LYS A 325 -29.26 23.60 -16.73
CA LYS A 325 -29.10 23.61 -18.19
C LYS A 325 -27.87 24.41 -18.61
N ASN A 326 -27.63 25.56 -17.96
CA ASN A 326 -26.54 26.47 -18.28
C ASN A 326 -25.21 26.00 -17.69
N ASP A 327 -25.20 25.51 -16.46
CA ASP A 327 -24.03 24.96 -15.78
C ASP A 327 -24.06 23.42 -15.82
N ARG A 328 -23.59 22.88 -16.95
CA ARG A 328 -23.40 21.43 -17.10
C ARG A 328 -22.25 20.88 -16.25
N GLY A 329 -21.42 21.77 -15.70
CA GLY A 329 -20.28 21.42 -14.85
C GLY A 329 -20.69 21.09 -13.42
N TYR A 330 -21.85 21.57 -12.96
CA TYR A 330 -22.40 21.28 -11.65
C TYR A 330 -22.89 19.82 -11.56
N LEU A 331 -22.33 19.06 -10.61
CA LEU A 331 -22.62 17.63 -10.38
C LEU A 331 -22.58 16.83 -11.68
N ARG A 332 -21.42 16.82 -12.35
CA ARG A 332 -21.24 16.10 -13.62
C ARG A 332 -21.64 14.64 -13.44
N HIS A 333 -22.27 14.07 -14.47
CA HIS A 333 -22.50 12.63 -14.50
C HIS A 333 -21.14 11.92 -14.42
N GLN A 334 -21.05 10.86 -13.61
CA GLN A 334 -19.81 10.15 -13.25
C GLN A 334 -18.79 10.96 -12.44
N SER A 335 -19.17 12.08 -11.84
CA SER A 335 -18.32 12.72 -10.82
C SER A 335 -17.99 11.71 -9.73
N PHE A 336 -16.70 11.53 -9.47
CA PHE A 336 -16.18 10.57 -8.52
C PHE A 336 -16.12 11.14 -7.11
N GLY A 337 -16.28 10.27 -6.12
CA GLY A 337 -16.13 10.64 -4.72
C GLY A 337 -16.16 9.44 -3.78
N CYS A 338 -16.02 9.73 -2.50
CA CYS A 338 -16.06 8.73 -1.44
C CYS A 338 -17.02 9.12 -0.33
N LEU A 339 -17.71 8.11 0.20
CA LEU A 339 -18.52 8.22 1.41
C LEU A 339 -17.61 8.02 2.62
N LEU A 340 -17.65 8.97 3.54
CA LEU A 340 -16.81 9.01 4.73
C LEU A 340 -17.65 9.05 5.99
N ARG A 341 -17.11 8.44 7.05
CA ARG A 341 -17.54 8.66 8.43
C ARG A 341 -16.33 9.10 9.25
N GLY A 342 -16.26 10.38 9.60
CA GLY A 342 -15.08 10.96 10.22
C GLY A 342 -13.84 10.80 9.32
N LYS A 343 -12.92 9.89 9.69
CA LYS A 343 -11.71 9.59 8.92
C LYS A 343 -11.77 8.27 8.13
N GLU A 344 -12.82 7.48 8.34
CA GLU A 344 -13.00 6.16 7.74
C GLU A 344 -13.62 6.28 6.35
N ILE A 345 -13.05 5.57 5.37
CA ILE A 345 -13.67 5.37 4.06
C ILE A 345 -14.71 4.25 4.17
N VAL A 346 -15.97 4.59 3.89
CA VAL A 346 -17.07 3.63 3.86
C VAL A 346 -17.15 2.97 2.49
N SER A 347 -17.19 3.76 1.42
CA SER A 347 -17.27 3.28 0.05
C SER A 347 -16.91 4.38 -0.95
N PHE A 348 -16.60 3.98 -2.19
CA PHE A 348 -16.49 4.90 -3.32
C PHE A 348 -17.78 4.91 -4.12
N ALA A 349 -18.10 6.04 -4.73
CA ALA A 349 -19.27 6.18 -5.56
C ALA A 349 -19.06 7.16 -6.71
N THR A 350 -19.90 7.00 -7.73
CA THR A 350 -20.04 7.97 -8.81
C THR A 350 -21.41 8.63 -8.77
N VAL A 351 -21.48 9.91 -9.14
CA VAL A 351 -22.76 10.62 -9.26
C VAL A 351 -23.47 10.21 -10.54
N ASP A 352 -24.69 9.70 -10.41
CA ASP A 352 -25.62 9.57 -11.52
C ASP A 352 -26.51 10.81 -11.59
N ARG A 353 -26.18 11.71 -12.51
CA ARG A 353 -26.88 12.98 -12.69
C ARG A 353 -28.30 12.79 -13.25
N GLN A 354 -29.27 12.70 -12.34
CA GLN A 354 -30.70 12.62 -12.66
C GLN A 354 -31.37 13.98 -12.45
N ILE A 355 -31.79 14.63 -13.54
CA ILE A 355 -32.34 16.00 -13.49
C ILE A 355 -33.66 16.06 -12.73
N ASP A 356 -34.52 15.06 -12.88
CA ASP A 356 -35.84 15.05 -12.26
C ASP A 356 -35.73 15.08 -10.72
N TYR A 357 -34.82 14.27 -10.16
CA TYR A 357 -34.50 14.27 -8.73
C TYR A 357 -33.90 15.59 -8.22
N LEU A 358 -33.10 16.27 -9.04
CA LEU A 358 -32.51 17.57 -8.69
C LEU A 358 -33.55 18.72 -8.74
N LEU A 359 -34.66 18.54 -9.45
CA LEU A 359 -35.75 19.51 -9.61
C LEU A 359 -36.90 19.34 -8.61
N GLU A 360 -36.85 18.30 -7.77
CA GLU A 360 -37.78 18.16 -6.65
C GLU A 360 -37.62 19.29 -5.62
N ASP A 361 -38.64 19.49 -4.78
CA ASP A 361 -38.66 20.55 -3.76
C ASP A 361 -37.44 20.43 -2.82
N GLU A 362 -37.17 19.21 -2.34
CA GLU A 362 -35.91 18.80 -1.74
C GLU A 362 -35.03 18.11 -2.80
N PRO A 363 -33.93 18.73 -3.27
CA PRO A 363 -33.08 18.13 -4.28
C PRO A 363 -32.45 16.82 -3.80
N LYS A 364 -32.58 15.78 -4.60
CA LYS A 364 -31.99 14.46 -4.38
C LYS A 364 -30.87 14.19 -5.37
N ILE A 365 -29.84 13.48 -4.92
CA ILE A 365 -28.75 12.99 -5.76
C ILE A 365 -28.80 11.48 -5.84
N VAL A 366 -28.32 10.91 -6.94
CA VAL A 366 -28.20 9.46 -7.09
C VAL A 366 -26.72 9.10 -7.04
N LEU A 367 -26.32 8.27 -6.07
CA LEU A 367 -24.97 7.76 -5.95
C LEU A 367 -24.92 6.29 -6.35
N ARG A 368 -24.05 5.95 -7.30
CA ARG A 368 -23.75 4.57 -7.67
C ARG A 368 -22.52 4.10 -6.91
N ILE A 369 -22.74 3.23 -5.93
CA ILE A 369 -21.66 2.67 -5.11
C ILE A 369 -20.84 1.69 -5.96
N ILE A 370 -19.52 1.77 -5.83
CA ILE A 370 -18.59 0.90 -6.55
C ILE A 370 -18.29 -0.34 -5.69
N GLY A 371 -18.66 -1.51 -6.19
CA GLY A 371 -18.42 -2.82 -5.56
C GLY A 371 -19.60 -3.34 -4.74
N ASP A 372 -19.90 -4.63 -4.89
CA ASP A 372 -21.09 -5.26 -4.30
C ASP A 372 -21.03 -5.30 -2.76
N ASP A 373 -19.88 -5.68 -2.20
CA ASP A 373 -19.67 -5.67 -0.74
C ASP A 373 -19.75 -4.25 -0.16
N ALA A 374 -19.31 -3.25 -0.93
CA ALA A 374 -19.39 -1.85 -0.55
C ALA A 374 -20.84 -1.34 -0.51
N VAL A 375 -21.74 -1.83 -1.37
CA VAL A 375 -23.17 -1.52 -1.30
C VAL A 375 -23.75 -1.99 0.03
N ARG A 376 -23.46 -3.24 0.43
CA ARG A 376 -23.95 -3.79 1.71
C ARG A 376 -23.43 -2.99 2.90
N LYS A 377 -22.11 -2.71 2.94
CA LYS A 377 -21.50 -1.87 3.99
C LYS A 377 -22.15 -0.48 4.03
N THR A 378 -22.34 0.14 2.86
CA THR A 378 -22.93 1.48 2.74
C THR A 378 -24.34 1.54 3.31
N LEU A 379 -25.21 0.59 2.93
CA LEU A 379 -26.58 0.51 3.44
C LEU A 379 -26.62 0.29 4.95
N SER A 380 -25.76 -0.57 5.48
CA SER A 380 -25.62 -0.75 6.94
C SER A 380 -25.19 0.54 7.63
N TYR A 381 -24.25 1.30 7.05
CA TYR A 381 -23.79 2.56 7.61
C TYR A 381 -24.88 3.63 7.61
N PHE A 382 -25.66 3.75 6.54
CA PHE A 382 -26.82 4.66 6.50
C PHE A 382 -27.89 4.32 7.54
N LYS A 383 -28.03 3.04 7.90
CA LYS A 383 -28.97 2.60 8.94
C LYS A 383 -28.45 2.89 10.36
N LEU A 384 -27.14 2.78 10.57
CA LEU A 384 -26.52 2.88 11.89
C LEU A 384 -26.09 4.31 12.25
N TYR A 385 -25.81 5.14 11.24
CA TYR A 385 -25.12 6.41 11.42
C TYR A 385 -25.79 7.54 10.64
N SER A 386 -25.82 8.73 11.25
CA SER A 386 -26.36 9.95 10.65
C SER A 386 -25.29 10.98 10.29
N ASP A 387 -24.03 10.71 10.64
CA ASP A 387 -22.87 11.60 10.46
C ASP A 387 -22.07 11.30 9.17
N LEU A 388 -22.71 10.67 8.19
CA LEU A 388 -22.10 10.38 6.89
C LEU A 388 -21.93 11.64 6.04
N MET A 389 -20.82 11.70 5.32
CA MET A 389 -20.52 12.74 4.35
C MET A 389 -20.02 12.15 3.03
N PHE A 390 -20.32 12.82 1.92
CA PHE A 390 -19.79 12.46 0.61
C PHE A 390 -18.79 13.52 0.18
N LEU A 391 -17.58 13.09 -0.11
CA LEU A 391 -16.47 13.92 -0.56
C LEU A 391 -16.31 13.75 -2.08
N PHE A 392 -16.41 14.84 -2.83
CA PHE A 392 -16.01 14.82 -4.24
C PHE A 392 -14.50 14.77 -4.34
N VAL A 393 -14.01 13.90 -5.21
CA VAL A 393 -12.58 13.69 -5.45
C VAL A 393 -12.29 14.04 -6.91
N ASP A 394 -11.46 15.05 -7.12
CA ASP A 394 -11.10 15.57 -8.46
C ASP A 394 -9.99 14.74 -9.12
N THR A 395 -10.14 13.42 -9.06
CA THR A 395 -9.26 12.46 -9.73
C THR A 395 -9.99 11.93 -10.96
N ALA A 396 -9.34 11.92 -12.12
CA ALA A 396 -9.88 11.39 -13.36
C ALA A 396 -9.90 9.85 -13.38
N VAL A 397 -10.53 9.21 -12.39
CA VAL A 397 -10.52 7.75 -12.21
C VAL A 397 -11.02 7.00 -13.43
N PHE A 398 -11.93 7.59 -14.20
CA PHE A 398 -12.43 7.03 -15.46
C PHE A 398 -11.32 6.79 -16.51
N ALA A 399 -10.20 7.51 -16.44
CA ALA A 399 -9.04 7.31 -17.32
C ALA A 399 -8.13 6.18 -16.83
N TYR A 400 -8.08 5.93 -15.52
CA TYR A 400 -7.22 4.92 -14.89
C TYR A 400 -7.90 3.55 -14.81
N GLU A 401 -9.14 3.48 -14.31
CA GLU A 401 -9.82 2.21 -14.00
C GLU A 401 -9.86 1.24 -15.19
N PRO A 402 -10.21 1.63 -16.43
CA PRO A 402 -10.25 0.69 -17.55
C PRO A 402 -8.88 0.12 -17.89
N ILE A 403 -7.82 0.93 -17.79
CA ILE A 403 -6.45 0.51 -18.08
C ILE A 403 -5.97 -0.45 -16.99
N LEU A 404 -6.21 -0.10 -15.72
CA LEU A 404 -5.86 -0.96 -14.58
C LEU A 404 -6.55 -2.33 -14.65
N LYS A 405 -7.85 -2.39 -15.00
CA LYS A 405 -8.55 -3.67 -15.22
C LYS A 405 -7.88 -4.49 -16.32
N ARG A 406 -7.53 -3.85 -17.45
CA ARG A 406 -6.84 -4.54 -18.54
C ARG A 406 -5.46 -5.04 -18.13
N LEU A 407 -4.70 -4.29 -17.35
CA LEU A 407 -3.42 -4.76 -16.82
C LEU A 407 -3.58 -5.98 -15.92
N GLN A 408 -4.62 -6.05 -15.09
CA GLN A 408 -4.91 -7.21 -14.24
C GLN A 408 -5.28 -8.46 -15.05
N GLU A 409 -6.10 -8.30 -16.09
CA GLU A 409 -6.53 -9.40 -16.94
C GLU A 409 -5.43 -9.89 -17.91
N LYS A 410 -4.44 -9.04 -18.20
CA LYS A 410 -3.41 -9.33 -19.22
C LYS A 410 -2.49 -10.47 -18.75
N ALA A 411 -2.45 -11.51 -19.57
CA ALA A 411 -1.52 -12.64 -19.41
C ALA A 411 -0.26 -12.47 -20.27
N GLU A 412 -0.41 -11.92 -21.47
CA GLU A 412 0.64 -11.82 -22.48
C GLU A 412 0.93 -10.37 -22.88
N LEU A 413 2.20 -10.07 -23.10
CA LEU A 413 2.66 -8.78 -23.61
C LEU A 413 3.19 -8.97 -25.04
N PRO A 414 2.61 -8.29 -26.04
CA PRO A 414 3.18 -8.27 -27.39
C PRO A 414 4.62 -7.78 -27.35
N LEU A 415 5.50 -8.40 -28.14
CA LEU A 415 6.94 -8.09 -28.18
C LEU A 415 7.64 -8.30 -26.82
N ALA A 416 7.13 -9.17 -25.95
CA ALA A 416 7.77 -9.45 -24.67
C ALA A 416 9.20 -9.99 -24.80
N GLU A 417 9.42 -10.87 -25.78
CA GLU A 417 10.75 -11.41 -26.07
C GLU A 417 11.72 -10.29 -26.43
N ASP A 418 11.27 -9.39 -27.30
CA ASP A 418 12.09 -8.31 -27.82
C ASP A 418 12.29 -7.18 -26.79
N LEU A 419 11.29 -6.85 -25.97
CA LEU A 419 11.35 -5.74 -25.02
C LEU A 419 11.93 -6.10 -23.65
N LEU A 420 11.67 -7.33 -23.16
CA LEU A 420 12.02 -7.76 -21.80
C LEU A 420 13.10 -8.84 -21.78
N ASN A 421 13.26 -9.59 -22.88
CA ASN A 421 14.25 -10.66 -23.00
C ASN A 421 15.42 -10.30 -23.91
N TYR A 422 15.49 -9.04 -24.38
CA TYR A 422 16.62 -8.56 -25.16
C TYR A 422 17.94 -8.83 -24.45
N GLN A 423 18.86 -9.47 -25.17
CA GLN A 423 20.25 -9.58 -24.76
C GLN A 423 21.09 -8.82 -25.78
N ARG A 424 22.04 -8.03 -25.29
CA ARG A 424 22.99 -7.37 -26.18
C ARG A 424 23.69 -8.45 -27.01
N ASP A 425 23.71 -8.26 -28.32
CA ASP A 425 24.31 -9.17 -29.30
C ASP A 425 23.50 -10.46 -29.61
N SER A 426 22.24 -10.57 -29.17
CA SER A 426 21.35 -11.64 -29.65
C SER A 426 20.94 -11.40 -31.11
N GLU A 427 20.96 -12.44 -31.95
CA GLU A 427 20.51 -12.37 -33.34
C GLU A 427 19.05 -11.89 -33.39
N ILE A 428 18.82 -10.76 -34.06
CA ILE A 428 17.47 -10.22 -34.25
C ILE A 428 16.70 -11.21 -35.12
N SER A 429 15.59 -11.71 -34.59
CA SER A 429 14.74 -12.65 -35.33
C SER A 429 14.20 -11.99 -36.59
N SER A 430 14.32 -12.69 -37.72
CA SER A 430 13.78 -12.22 -39.00
C SER A 430 12.25 -12.17 -38.96
N SER A 431 11.68 -11.10 -39.52
CA SER A 431 10.26 -10.99 -39.75
C SER A 431 9.86 -11.87 -40.93
N ASN A 432 8.85 -12.73 -40.74
CA ASN A 432 8.29 -13.56 -41.81
C ASN A 432 7.09 -12.89 -42.51
N ILE A 433 6.87 -11.59 -42.29
CA ILE A 433 5.69 -10.88 -42.80
C ILE A 433 5.79 -10.64 -44.32
N ILE A 434 7.01 -10.47 -44.84
CA ILE A 434 7.26 -10.22 -46.26
C ILE A 434 8.15 -11.32 -46.83
N GLU A 435 7.86 -11.74 -48.06
CA GLU A 435 8.65 -12.74 -48.76
C GLU A 435 10.11 -12.28 -48.94
N GLU A 436 11.04 -13.15 -48.57
CA GLU A 436 12.49 -12.89 -48.56
C GLU A 436 13.05 -12.45 -49.93
N ARG A 437 12.42 -12.90 -51.02
CA ARG A 437 12.77 -12.49 -52.41
C ARG A 437 12.54 -11.01 -52.66
N LEU A 438 11.45 -10.45 -52.13
CA LEU A 438 11.06 -9.06 -52.32
C LEU A 438 12.01 -8.11 -51.59
N ILE A 439 12.52 -8.58 -50.45
CA ILE A 439 13.51 -7.91 -49.63
C ILE A 439 14.87 -7.87 -50.36
N LYS A 440 15.34 -9.02 -50.88
CA LYS A 440 16.61 -9.09 -51.63
C LYS A 440 16.58 -8.22 -52.88
N ASP A 441 15.44 -8.17 -53.58
CA ASP A 441 15.26 -7.31 -54.75
C ASP A 441 15.33 -5.81 -54.40
N LEU A 442 14.86 -5.42 -53.21
CA LEU A 442 14.94 -4.04 -52.70
C LEU A 442 16.35 -3.65 -52.26
N ASP A 443 17.06 -4.54 -51.55
CA ASP A 443 18.43 -4.28 -51.04
C ASP A 443 19.47 -4.19 -52.17
N HIS A 444 19.26 -4.96 -53.25
CA HIS A 444 20.11 -4.92 -54.44
C HIS A 444 19.69 -3.85 -55.46
N GLY A 445 18.67 -3.03 -55.16
CA GLY A 445 18.20 -1.95 -56.05
C GLY A 445 17.57 -2.44 -57.36
N VAL A 446 17.13 -3.70 -57.40
CA VAL A 446 16.54 -4.34 -58.59
C VAL A 446 15.09 -3.89 -58.81
N ARG A 447 14.37 -3.54 -57.74
CA ARG A 447 13.02 -2.95 -57.79
C ARG A 447 12.98 -1.62 -57.07
N THR A 448 12.25 -0.65 -57.62
CA THR A 448 11.96 0.60 -56.91
C THR A 448 10.78 0.42 -55.96
N LEU A 449 10.69 1.25 -54.93
CA LEU A 449 9.54 1.27 -54.02
C LEU A 449 8.21 1.51 -54.73
N GLN A 450 8.24 2.25 -55.85
CA GLN A 450 7.08 2.46 -56.69
C GLN A 450 6.60 1.14 -57.32
N ASP A 451 7.53 0.30 -57.79
CA ASP A 451 7.22 -0.99 -58.39
C ASP A 451 6.69 -1.99 -57.34
N VAL A 452 7.16 -1.89 -56.10
CA VAL A 452 6.74 -2.76 -54.99
C VAL A 452 5.38 -2.35 -54.42
N LEU A 453 5.17 -1.05 -54.16
CA LEU A 453 3.93 -0.55 -53.56
C LEU A 453 2.85 -0.22 -54.59
N THR A 454 3.18 -0.31 -55.88
CA THR A 454 2.30 0.03 -57.02
C THR A 454 1.73 1.45 -56.89
N SER A 455 2.55 2.41 -56.44
CA SER A 455 2.10 3.78 -56.19
C SER A 455 2.03 4.61 -57.47
N GLU A 456 1.00 5.47 -57.59
CA GLU A 456 0.84 6.37 -58.75
C GLU A 456 1.98 7.39 -58.88
N LYS A 457 2.65 7.72 -57.76
CA LYS A 457 3.78 8.66 -57.73
C LYS A 457 5.07 7.94 -57.33
N PRO A 458 6.23 8.36 -57.87
CA PRO A 458 7.52 7.81 -57.49
C PRO A 458 7.83 8.13 -56.02
N ILE A 459 8.25 7.12 -55.27
CA ILE A 459 8.71 7.24 -53.88
C ILE A 459 10.23 7.08 -53.90
N ASN A 460 10.94 8.20 -53.70
CA ASN A 460 12.40 8.23 -53.64
C ASN A 460 12.82 8.30 -52.18
N LEU A 461 13.47 7.25 -51.69
CA LEU A 461 14.14 7.25 -50.40
C LEU A 461 15.64 7.46 -50.60
N ASP A 462 16.26 8.23 -49.72
CA ASP A 462 17.72 8.27 -49.66
C ASP A 462 18.28 6.93 -49.12
N SER A 463 19.60 6.75 -49.15
CA SER A 463 20.24 5.50 -48.74
C SER A 463 19.96 5.13 -47.28
N SER A 464 19.90 6.11 -46.38
CA SER A 464 19.61 5.87 -44.96
C SER A 464 18.15 5.50 -44.73
N GLN A 465 17.23 6.13 -45.47
CA GLN A 465 15.81 5.83 -45.45
C GLN A 465 15.50 4.47 -46.08
N MET A 466 16.17 4.10 -47.18
CA MET A 466 16.03 2.78 -47.80
C MET A 466 16.54 1.69 -46.86
N GLN A 467 17.69 1.91 -46.21
CA GLN A 467 18.22 0.97 -45.23
C GLN A 467 17.27 0.83 -44.03
N ALA A 468 16.74 1.93 -43.49
CA ALA A 468 15.76 1.88 -42.41
C ALA A 468 14.46 1.16 -42.83
N PHE A 469 14.02 1.36 -44.08
CA PHE A 469 12.86 0.68 -44.65
C PHE A 469 13.09 -0.83 -44.77
N VAL A 470 14.20 -1.25 -45.38
CA VAL A 470 14.57 -2.67 -45.51
C VAL A 470 14.75 -3.31 -44.13
N SER A 471 15.40 -2.62 -43.18
CA SER A 471 15.49 -3.09 -41.78
C SER A 471 14.11 -3.29 -41.15
N GLY A 472 13.19 -2.33 -41.29
CA GLY A 472 11.82 -2.46 -40.77
C GLY A 472 10.99 -3.58 -41.41
N LEU A 473 11.34 -4.01 -42.62
CA LEU A 473 10.70 -5.15 -43.30
C LEU A 473 11.32 -6.50 -42.93
N THR A 474 12.63 -6.53 -42.66
CA THR A 474 13.41 -7.75 -42.43
C THR A 474 13.50 -8.16 -40.98
N GLN A 475 13.54 -7.19 -40.09
CA GLN A 475 13.76 -7.39 -38.67
C GLN A 475 12.41 -7.32 -37.96
N LYS A 476 12.23 -8.12 -36.90
CA LYS A 476 11.12 -7.94 -35.96
C LYS A 476 11.18 -6.59 -35.22
N GLU A 477 12.33 -5.92 -35.25
CA GLU A 477 12.56 -4.60 -34.64
C GLU A 477 13.22 -3.59 -35.60
N LEU A 478 13.05 -2.30 -35.33
CA LEU A 478 13.94 -1.24 -35.82
C LEU A 478 15.10 -1.09 -34.82
N GLU A 479 16.34 -1.33 -35.23
CA GLU A 479 17.52 -0.88 -34.49
C GLU A 479 17.43 0.63 -34.26
N SER A 480 16.99 1.07 -33.08
CA SER A 480 17.36 2.38 -32.57
C SER A 480 18.82 2.29 -32.13
N ARG A 481 19.75 2.45 -33.08
CA ARG A 481 21.14 2.81 -32.75
C ARG A 481 21.15 4.22 -32.18
N SER A 482 20.80 4.36 -30.90
CA SER A 482 21.17 5.55 -30.14
C SER A 482 22.65 5.43 -29.78
N SER A 483 23.49 5.83 -30.73
CA SER A 483 24.81 6.36 -30.42
C SER A 483 24.68 7.86 -30.16
N ALA A 484 24.06 8.25 -29.04
CA ALA A 484 24.22 9.57 -28.44
C ALA A 484 23.59 9.63 -27.03
N LEU A 485 24.48 9.84 -26.04
CA LEU A 485 24.30 10.24 -24.64
C LEU A 485 23.95 9.16 -23.60
#